data_AF-A0A7V9GR27-F1
#
_entry.id   AF-A0A7V9GR27-F1
#
_cell.length_a   1.000
_cell.length_b   1.000
_cell.length_c   1.000
_cell.angle_alpha   90.00
_cell.angle_beta   90.00
_cell.angle_gamma   90.00
#
_symmetry.space_group_name_H-M   'P 1'
#
loop_
_entity.id
_entity.type
_entity.pdbx_description
1 polymer ?
#
loop_
_entity_poly.entity_id
_entity_poly.type
_entity_poly.pdbx_seq_one_letter_code
_entity_poly.pdbx_strand_id
1 'polypeptide(L)'
;MVVMASGNLGLISFPRDPGRVSLEQIERDRPGLIEALRTHPGVGFVLVRSESDGAVVLGGAGRHRLSDGHVDGVDPLAPFGPGAAAHVARTDGFSNCPDLVLNSTWWPETREVAAFEELVGSHGGMGGSQSFPFVLHPADLAYPAEGVIGAGTLHQVLRSWLVQLGHEEYR
;
A
#
# COMPACT_ATOMS: atom_id res chain seq x y z
N MET A 1 -6.97 -20.88 3.36
CA MET A 1 -6.13 -19.70 3.17
C MET A 1 -5.60 -19.75 1.76
N VAL A 2 -5.68 -18.64 1.04
CA VAL A 2 -5.07 -18.44 -0.27
C VAL A 2 -3.99 -17.38 -0.07
N VAL A 3 -2.81 -17.63 -0.63
CA VAL A 3 -1.68 -16.71 -0.60
C VAL A 3 -1.27 -16.44 -2.04
N MET A 4 -1.14 -15.16 -2.39
CA MET A 4 -0.69 -14.72 -3.70
C MET A 4 0.49 -13.77 -3.53
N ALA A 5 1.62 -14.10 -4.16
CA ALA A 5 2.72 -13.16 -4.33
C ALA A 5 2.46 -12.27 -5.54
N SER A 6 2.80 -10.99 -5.43
CA SER A 6 2.75 -10.02 -6.53
C SER A 6 3.93 -9.07 -6.35
N GLY A 7 5.09 -9.43 -6.92
CA GLY A 7 6.34 -8.73 -6.68
C GLY A 7 6.69 -8.65 -5.21
N ASN A 8 6.70 -7.43 -4.65
CA ASN A 8 7.00 -7.19 -3.24
C ASN A 8 5.76 -7.02 -2.35
N LEU A 9 4.58 -7.38 -2.88
CA LEU A 9 3.33 -7.52 -2.13
C LEU A 9 2.95 -8.97 -1.92
N GLY A 10 2.48 -9.28 -0.72
CA GLY A 10 1.86 -10.56 -0.37
C GLY A 10 0.39 -10.36 -0.05
N LEU A 11 -0.50 -11.05 -0.75
CA LEU A 11 -1.94 -10.97 -0.52
C LEU A 11 -2.42 -12.27 0.13
N ILE A 12 -3.05 -12.17 1.30
CA ILE A 12 -3.57 -13.34 2.03
C ILE A 12 -5.07 -13.19 2.20
N SER A 13 -5.81 -14.22 1.79
CA SER A 13 -7.27 -14.27 1.95
C SER A 13 -7.74 -15.58 2.58
N PHE A 14 -8.83 -15.51 3.31
CA PHE A 14 -9.47 -16.63 4.00
C PHE A 14 -10.87 -16.88 3.39
N PRO A 15 -10.96 -17.48 2.19
CA PRO A 15 -12.21 -17.56 1.43
C PRO A 15 -13.31 -18.45 2.05
N ARG A 16 -13.01 -19.14 3.16
CA ARG A 16 -14.00 -19.93 3.92
C ARG A 16 -14.67 -19.12 5.02
N ASP A 17 -14.11 -17.98 5.36
CA ASP A 17 -14.62 -17.06 6.35
C ASP A 17 -15.43 -15.96 5.62
N PRO A 18 -16.62 -15.59 6.12
CA PRO A 18 -17.48 -14.62 5.43
C PRO A 18 -16.95 -13.19 5.58
N GLY A 19 -16.91 -12.45 4.47
CA GLY A 19 -16.50 -11.05 4.46
C GLY A 19 -14.99 -10.86 4.63
N ARG A 20 -14.57 -9.65 5.01
CA ARG A 20 -13.16 -9.34 5.29
C ARG A 20 -12.85 -9.71 6.74
N VAL A 21 -11.94 -10.65 6.94
CA VAL A 21 -11.60 -11.21 8.25
C VAL A 21 -10.80 -10.19 9.06
N SER A 22 -11.21 -9.93 10.29
CA SER A 22 -10.59 -8.96 11.18
C SER A 22 -9.28 -9.46 11.78
N LEU A 23 -8.45 -8.53 12.25
CA LEU A 23 -7.26 -8.79 13.07
C LEU A 23 -7.60 -9.70 14.24
N GLU A 24 -8.63 -9.36 15.01
CA GLU A 24 -9.05 -10.07 16.22
C GLU A 24 -9.53 -11.50 15.90
N GLN A 25 -10.27 -11.67 14.80
CA GLN A 25 -10.69 -13.00 14.33
C GLN A 25 -9.48 -13.83 13.87
N ILE A 26 -8.52 -13.23 13.14
CA ILE A 26 -7.30 -13.92 12.71
C ILE A 26 -6.47 -14.37 13.92
N GLU A 27 -6.28 -13.51 14.93
CA GLU A 27 -5.54 -13.88 16.13
C GLU A 27 -6.21 -15.02 16.92
N ARG A 28 -7.54 -15.05 16.95
CA ARG A 28 -8.30 -16.11 17.62
C ARG A 28 -8.22 -17.45 16.88
N ASP A 29 -8.44 -17.43 15.57
CA ASP A 29 -8.55 -18.65 14.77
C ASP A 29 -7.19 -19.19 14.31
N ARG A 30 -6.18 -18.32 14.23
CA ARG A 30 -4.84 -18.62 13.73
C ARG A 30 -3.78 -17.97 14.64
N PRO A 31 -3.68 -18.40 15.92
CA PRO A 31 -2.78 -17.78 16.89
C PRO A 31 -1.32 -17.74 16.40
N GLY A 32 -0.68 -16.58 16.55
CA GLY A 32 0.72 -16.38 16.16
C GLY A 32 0.95 -16.06 14.68
N LEU A 33 -0.06 -16.12 13.81
CA LEU A 33 0.10 -15.78 12.39
C LEU A 33 0.54 -14.32 12.19
N ILE A 34 -0.21 -13.38 12.78
CA ILE A 34 0.08 -11.95 12.65
C ILE A 34 1.46 -11.62 13.25
N GLU A 35 1.77 -12.21 14.40
CA GLU A 35 3.07 -12.04 15.06
C GLU A 35 4.22 -12.52 14.17
N ALA A 36 4.11 -13.73 13.62
CA ALA A 36 5.12 -14.30 12.74
C ALA A 36 5.32 -13.44 11.48
N LEU A 37 4.24 -12.92 10.89
CA LEU A 37 4.34 -12.07 9.70
C LEU A 37 4.95 -10.71 10.00
N ARG A 38 4.46 -9.99 11.02
CA ARG A 38 4.91 -8.62 11.32
C ARG A 38 6.36 -8.56 11.83
N THR A 39 6.88 -9.67 12.37
CA THR A 39 8.27 -9.77 12.87
C THR A 39 9.23 -10.44 11.88
N HIS A 40 8.73 -10.95 10.75
CA HIS A 40 9.57 -11.59 9.75
C HIS A 40 10.50 -10.56 9.07
N PRO A 41 11.81 -10.80 8.97
CA PRO A 41 12.77 -9.81 8.45
C PRO A 41 12.54 -9.42 6.99
N GLY A 42 11.84 -10.25 6.22
CA GLY A 42 11.43 -9.97 4.84
C GLY A 42 10.12 -9.18 4.69
N VAL A 43 9.38 -8.94 5.78
CA VAL A 43 8.11 -8.21 5.78
C VAL A 43 8.32 -6.85 6.45
N GLY A 44 8.08 -5.78 5.71
CA GLY A 44 8.22 -4.41 6.20
C GLY A 44 7.01 -4.00 7.03
N PHE A 45 5.81 -4.35 6.55
CA PHE A 45 4.57 -4.17 7.31
C PHE A 45 3.45 -5.10 6.84
N VAL A 46 2.42 -5.23 7.68
CA VAL A 46 1.16 -5.92 7.41
C VAL A 46 0.01 -4.92 7.56
N LEU A 47 -0.77 -4.70 6.51
CA LEU A 47 -2.08 -4.05 6.58
C LEU A 47 -3.15 -5.09 6.91
N VAL A 48 -3.97 -4.80 7.91
CA VAL A 48 -5.11 -5.60 8.35
C VAL A 48 -6.22 -4.69 8.87
N ARG A 49 -7.47 -5.15 8.87
CA ARG A 49 -8.59 -4.42 9.49
C ARG A 49 -8.83 -4.93 10.91
N SER A 50 -8.74 -4.07 11.90
CA SER A 50 -9.24 -4.29 13.26
C SER A 50 -10.72 -3.96 13.36
N GLU A 51 -11.45 -4.69 14.20
CA GLU A 51 -12.84 -4.41 14.55
C GLU A 51 -13.00 -3.07 15.28
N SER A 52 -12.02 -2.69 16.10
CA SER A 52 -12.09 -1.48 16.94
C SER A 52 -11.41 -0.27 16.30
N ASP A 53 -10.25 -0.50 15.67
CA ASP A 53 -9.39 0.57 15.14
C ASP A 53 -9.56 0.80 13.63
N GLY A 54 -10.29 -0.07 12.93
CA GLY A 54 -10.40 -0.02 11.47
C GLY A 54 -9.08 -0.46 10.80
N ALA A 55 -8.69 0.22 9.73
CA ALA A 55 -7.46 -0.14 9.00
C ALA A 55 -6.21 0.20 9.83
N VAL A 56 -5.41 -0.83 10.14
CA VAL A 56 -4.16 -0.71 10.89
C VAL A 56 -3.01 -1.33 10.12
N VAL A 57 -1.85 -0.71 10.24
CA VAL A 57 -0.60 -1.20 9.69
C VAL A 57 0.29 -1.66 10.84
N LEU A 58 0.76 -2.89 10.79
CA LEU A 58 1.55 -3.53 11.83
C LEU A 58 2.99 -3.73 11.33
N GLY A 59 3.96 -3.32 12.13
CA GLY A 59 5.37 -3.64 11.95
C GLY A 59 5.93 -4.44 13.12
N GLY A 60 7.21 -4.77 13.07
CA GLY A 60 7.86 -5.57 14.12
C GLY A 60 7.90 -4.89 15.49
N ALA A 61 7.95 -3.55 15.51
CA ALA A 61 8.12 -2.75 16.73
C ALA A 61 7.05 -1.65 16.93
N GLY A 62 5.95 -1.71 16.19
CA GLY A 62 4.88 -0.73 16.33
C GLY A 62 3.72 -0.94 15.38
N ARG A 63 2.73 -0.05 15.47
CA ARG A 63 1.55 -0.03 14.61
C ARG A 63 1.12 1.41 14.31
N HIS A 64 0.46 1.59 13.17
CA HIS A 64 -0.10 2.85 12.69
C HIS A 64 -1.59 2.66 12.38
N ARG A 65 -2.47 3.39 13.05
CA ARG A 65 -3.91 3.43 12.77
C ARG A 65 -4.22 4.48 11.71
N LEU A 66 -4.73 4.04 10.55
CA LEU A 66 -4.86 4.90 9.38
C LEU A 66 -6.02 5.91 9.47
N SER A 67 -7.00 5.67 10.34
CA SER A 67 -8.19 6.52 10.47
C SER A 67 -7.89 7.90 11.08
N ASP A 68 -6.94 7.97 12.01
CA ASP A 68 -6.56 9.19 12.71
C ASP A 68 -5.05 9.46 12.73
N GLY A 69 -4.24 8.57 12.15
CA GLY A 69 -2.79 8.69 12.10
C GLY A 69 -2.08 8.37 13.42
N HIS A 70 -2.77 7.76 14.39
CA HIS A 70 -2.17 7.40 15.67
C HIS A 70 -1.13 6.29 15.51
N VAL A 71 0.05 6.47 16.11
CA VAL A 71 1.16 5.52 16.08
C VAL A 71 1.49 5.04 17.50
N ASP A 72 1.51 3.73 17.68
CA ASP A 72 2.03 3.08 18.89
C ASP A 72 3.39 2.43 18.58
N GLY A 73 4.46 2.89 19.22
CA GLY A 73 5.82 2.38 18.98
C GLY A 73 6.49 2.99 17.74
N VAL A 74 7.13 2.16 16.92
CA VAL A 74 7.78 2.59 15.67
C VAL A 74 6.79 2.58 14.51
N ASP A 75 6.64 3.71 13.82
CA ASP A 75 5.77 3.81 12.63
C ASP A 75 6.27 2.89 11.50
N PRO A 76 5.49 1.84 11.12
CA PRO A 76 5.89 0.93 10.05
C PRO A 76 5.93 1.60 8.67
N LEU A 77 5.26 2.75 8.49
CA LEU A 77 5.14 3.44 7.22
C LEU A 77 6.18 4.54 7.01
N ALA A 78 6.86 4.98 8.08
CA ALA A 78 7.84 6.07 8.01
C ALA A 78 8.93 5.90 6.92
N PRO A 79 9.47 4.68 6.68
CA PRO A 79 10.45 4.50 5.61
C PRO A 79 9.89 4.82 4.21
N PHE A 80 8.60 4.62 3.96
CA PHE A 80 8.01 4.72 2.63
C PHE A 80 7.59 6.15 2.25
N GLY A 81 7.87 7.13 3.12
CA GLY A 81 7.63 8.54 2.87
C GLY A 81 6.22 9.02 3.25
N PRO A 82 5.98 10.34 3.20
CA PRO A 82 4.79 10.97 3.79
C PRO A 82 3.46 10.58 3.12
N GLY A 83 3.49 10.10 1.88
CA GLY A 83 2.28 9.63 1.18
C GLY A 83 1.86 8.20 1.51
N ALA A 84 2.70 7.43 2.23
CA ALA A 84 2.52 6.01 2.43
C ALA A 84 1.17 5.66 3.09
N ALA A 85 0.82 6.36 4.18
CA ALA A 85 -0.45 6.13 4.88
C ALA A 85 -1.67 6.33 3.98
N ALA A 86 -1.68 7.38 3.15
CA ALA A 86 -2.75 7.64 2.20
C ALA A 86 -2.85 6.55 1.11
N HIS A 87 -1.70 6.09 0.60
CA HIS A 87 -1.66 5.00 -0.38
C HIS A 87 -2.19 3.67 0.20
N VAL A 88 -1.80 3.33 1.43
CA VAL A 88 -2.27 2.12 2.10
C VAL A 88 -3.75 2.21 2.46
N ALA A 89 -4.22 3.36 2.95
CA ALA A 89 -5.64 3.60 3.24
C ALA A 89 -6.51 3.48 1.98
N ARG A 90 -6.01 3.95 0.83
CA ARG A 90 -6.69 3.75 -0.46
C ARG A 90 -6.81 2.27 -0.82
N THR A 91 -5.74 1.48 -0.62
CA THR A 91 -5.77 0.03 -0.86
C THR A 91 -6.79 -0.68 0.04
N ASP A 92 -6.84 -0.33 1.33
CA ASP A 92 -7.83 -0.83 2.27
C ASP A 92 -9.29 -0.55 1.84
N GLY A 93 -9.51 0.58 1.16
CA GLY A 93 -10.83 1.01 0.69
C GLY A 93 -11.40 0.20 -0.48
N PHE A 94 -10.62 -0.68 -1.12
CA PHE A 94 -11.13 -1.50 -2.21
C PHE A 94 -12.02 -2.64 -1.72
N SER A 95 -13.15 -2.86 -2.39
CA SER A 95 -14.11 -3.92 -2.05
C SER A 95 -13.53 -5.34 -2.19
N ASN A 96 -12.45 -5.49 -2.95
CA ASN A 96 -11.70 -6.72 -3.16
C ASN A 96 -10.32 -6.70 -2.47
N CYS A 97 -10.09 -5.80 -1.52
CA CYS A 97 -8.89 -5.84 -0.69
C CYS A 97 -8.83 -7.18 0.07
N PRO A 98 -7.69 -7.89 0.06
CA PRO A 98 -7.54 -9.13 0.83
C PRO A 98 -7.59 -8.85 2.34
N ASP A 99 -7.68 -9.93 3.12
CA ASP A 99 -7.72 -9.87 4.59
C ASP A 99 -6.40 -9.32 5.15
N LEU A 100 -5.27 -9.74 4.57
CA LEU A 100 -3.95 -9.16 4.84
C LEU A 100 -3.28 -8.71 3.54
N VAL A 101 -2.70 -7.52 3.56
CA VAL A 101 -1.74 -7.04 2.56
C VAL A 101 -0.39 -6.88 3.23
N LEU A 102 0.59 -7.63 2.77
CA LEU A 102 1.97 -7.56 3.22
C LEU A 102 2.75 -6.73 2.22
N ASN A 103 3.57 -5.82 2.72
CA ASN A 103 4.63 -5.21 1.93
C ASN A 103 5.96 -5.75 2.41
N SER A 104 6.84 -6.06 1.48
CA SER A 104 8.19 -6.48 1.83
C SER A 104 8.93 -5.42 2.63
N THR A 105 10.00 -5.86 3.28
CA THR A 105 11.03 -4.94 3.76
C THR A 105 11.61 -4.15 2.59
N TRP A 106 11.92 -2.88 2.84
CA TRP A 106 12.72 -2.04 1.95
C TRP A 106 14.03 -1.73 2.68
N TRP A 107 15.15 -1.97 2.01
CA TRP A 107 16.49 -1.67 2.52
C TRP A 107 16.99 -0.38 1.87
N PRO A 108 17.04 0.75 2.60
CA PRO A 108 17.44 2.04 2.03
C PRO A 108 18.88 2.04 1.52
N GLU A 109 19.76 1.26 2.14
CA GLU A 109 21.19 1.20 1.83
C GLU A 109 21.46 0.63 0.44
N THR A 110 20.74 -0.44 0.07
CA THR A 110 20.82 -1.05 -1.26
C THR A 110 19.75 -0.53 -2.21
N ARG A 111 18.74 0.18 -1.69
CA ARG A 111 17.53 0.65 -2.38
C ARG A 111 16.69 -0.51 -2.92
N GLU A 112 16.77 -1.68 -2.29
CA GLU A 112 16.10 -2.90 -2.72
C GLU A 112 14.89 -3.25 -1.86
N VAL A 113 14.01 -4.05 -2.43
CA VAL A 113 12.85 -4.64 -1.78
C VAL A 113 12.96 -6.16 -1.84
N ALA A 114 12.38 -6.88 -0.88
CA ALA A 114 12.33 -8.34 -0.97
C ALA A 114 11.24 -8.75 -1.98
N ALA A 115 11.60 -9.49 -3.02
CA ALA A 115 10.62 -10.14 -3.88
C ALA A 115 10.00 -11.35 -3.15
N PHE A 116 8.68 -11.46 -3.16
CA PHE A 116 7.96 -12.66 -2.70
C PHE A 116 7.75 -13.68 -3.83
N GLU A 117 8.24 -13.38 -5.03
CA GLU A 117 8.18 -14.21 -6.22
C GLU A 117 9.60 -14.54 -6.72
N GLU A 118 9.73 -15.63 -7.48
CA GLU A 118 11.00 -16.09 -8.05
C GLU A 118 11.36 -15.35 -9.35
N LEU A 119 11.08 -14.05 -9.44
CA LEU A 119 11.38 -13.21 -10.59
C LEU A 119 12.57 -12.28 -10.33
N VAL A 120 13.32 -11.97 -11.38
CA VAL A 120 14.52 -11.10 -11.32
C VAL A 120 14.15 -9.64 -11.04
N GLY A 121 12.96 -9.21 -11.46
CA GLY A 121 12.41 -7.89 -11.18
C GLY A 121 11.20 -8.00 -10.25
N SER A 122 10.97 -6.97 -9.45
CA SER A 122 9.88 -6.92 -8.47
C SER A 122 9.26 -5.53 -8.43
N HIS A 123 7.95 -5.45 -8.28
CA HIS A 123 7.18 -4.21 -8.18
C HIS A 123 5.85 -4.46 -7.46
N GLY A 124 5.01 -3.43 -7.38
CA GLY A 124 3.61 -3.54 -6.94
C GLY A 124 3.39 -3.08 -5.51
N GLY A 125 4.38 -3.26 -4.63
CA GLY A 125 4.40 -2.69 -3.30
C GLY A 125 5.06 -1.31 -3.24
N MET A 126 5.37 -0.89 -2.03
CA MET A 126 6.11 0.33 -1.74
C MET A 126 7.59 0.05 -1.51
N GLY A 127 8.42 1.06 -1.74
CA GLY A 127 9.86 1.00 -1.56
C GLY A 127 10.63 0.81 -2.87
N GLY A 128 11.90 1.19 -2.87
CA GLY A 128 12.77 1.11 -4.04
C GLY A 128 12.49 2.17 -5.11
N SER A 129 13.03 1.96 -6.31
CA SER A 129 13.01 2.93 -7.42
C SER A 129 11.62 3.26 -7.96
N GLN A 130 10.63 2.36 -7.79
CA GLN A 130 9.22 2.61 -8.15
C GLN A 130 8.59 3.80 -7.39
N SER A 131 9.23 4.27 -6.33
CA SER A 131 8.78 5.41 -5.52
C SER A 131 9.12 6.78 -6.13
N PHE A 132 9.82 6.83 -7.28
CA PHE A 132 10.29 8.07 -7.91
C PHE A 132 9.73 8.25 -9.33
N PRO A 133 8.39 8.36 -9.50
CA PRO A 133 7.80 8.63 -10.80
C PRO A 133 8.11 10.08 -11.25
N PHE A 134 8.12 10.30 -12.56
CA PHE A 134 8.17 11.63 -13.15
C PHE A 134 7.19 11.73 -14.32
N VAL A 135 6.77 12.96 -14.62
CA VAL A 135 5.96 13.28 -15.81
C VAL A 135 6.75 14.30 -16.62
N LEU A 136 7.00 13.99 -17.88
CA LEU A 136 7.52 14.94 -18.86
C LEU A 136 6.35 15.37 -19.74
N HIS A 137 6.04 16.67 -19.77
CA HIS A 137 4.89 17.20 -20.51
C HIS A 137 5.20 18.52 -21.24
N PRO A 138 4.44 18.87 -22.28
CA PRO A 138 4.52 20.19 -22.93
C PRO A 138 4.31 21.34 -21.94
N ALA A 139 5.12 22.39 -22.06
CA ALA A 139 5.15 23.51 -21.10
C ALA A 139 3.89 24.39 -21.12
N ASP A 140 3.10 24.31 -22.18
CA ASP A 140 1.84 25.02 -22.38
C ASP A 140 0.64 24.30 -21.74
N LEU A 141 0.80 23.05 -21.30
CA LEU A 141 -0.24 22.29 -20.59
C LEU A 141 -0.13 22.53 -19.07
N ALA A 142 -1.25 22.91 -18.45
CA ALA A 142 -1.29 23.27 -17.05
C ALA A 142 -0.99 22.08 -16.13
N TYR A 143 -0.06 22.22 -15.18
CA TYR A 143 0.26 21.18 -14.20
C TYR A 143 0.02 21.67 -12.76
N PRO A 144 -0.53 20.84 -11.86
CA PRO A 144 -0.81 21.24 -10.49
C PRO A 144 0.46 21.67 -9.73
N ALA A 145 0.40 22.81 -9.03
CA ALA A 145 1.53 23.34 -8.26
C ALA A 145 1.83 22.52 -7.00
N GLU A 146 0.78 21.96 -6.40
CA GLU A 146 0.83 21.06 -5.25
C GLU A 146 1.37 19.65 -5.60
N GLY A 147 1.63 19.38 -6.88
CA GLY A 147 2.07 18.08 -7.37
C GLY A 147 0.93 17.08 -7.54
N VAL A 148 1.29 15.86 -7.95
CA VAL A 148 0.33 14.79 -8.29
C VAL A 148 0.59 13.58 -7.40
N ILE A 149 -0.42 13.21 -6.60
CA ILE A 149 -0.37 12.02 -5.75
C ILE A 149 -1.20 10.90 -6.39
N GLY A 150 -0.51 9.87 -6.87
CA GLY A 150 -1.10 8.66 -7.40
C GLY A 150 -1.68 8.78 -8.82
N ALA A 151 -1.87 7.63 -9.45
CA ALA A 151 -2.32 7.53 -10.84
C ALA A 151 -3.73 8.09 -11.09
N GLY A 152 -4.61 8.07 -10.08
CA GLY A 152 -5.97 8.63 -10.21
C GLY A 152 -5.96 10.15 -10.39
N THR A 153 -5.14 10.85 -9.62
CA THR A 153 -4.95 12.30 -9.76
C THR A 153 -4.27 12.64 -11.09
N LEU A 154 -3.24 11.86 -11.47
CA LEU A 154 -2.60 12.03 -12.77
C LEU A 154 -3.59 11.86 -13.93
N HIS A 155 -4.49 10.89 -13.84
CA HIS A 155 -5.52 10.70 -14.85
C HIS A 155 -6.42 11.93 -15.01
N GLN A 156 -6.79 12.62 -13.92
CA GLN A 156 -7.57 13.86 -14.01
C GLN A 156 -6.78 15.00 -14.65
N VAL A 157 -5.47 15.09 -14.39
CA VAL A 157 -4.58 16.04 -15.07
C VAL A 157 -4.52 15.75 -16.58
N LEU A 158 -4.38 14.47 -16.97
CA LEU A 158 -4.37 14.09 -18.37
C LEU A 158 -5.72 14.38 -19.05
N ARG A 159 -6.85 14.19 -18.35
CA ARG A 159 -8.19 14.58 -18.85
C ARG A 159 -8.33 16.08 -19.00
N SER A 160 -7.84 16.89 -18.06
CA SER A 160 -7.92 18.34 -18.16
C SER A 160 -7.11 18.89 -19.35
N TRP A 161 -5.99 18.26 -19.69
CA TRP A 161 -5.23 18.58 -20.90
C TRP A 161 -6.01 18.30 -22.18
N LEU A 162 -6.75 17.18 -22.25
CA LEU A 162 -7.61 16.89 -23.39
C LEU A 162 -8.67 17.98 -23.57
N VAL A 163 -9.28 18.43 -22.48
CA VAL A 163 -10.24 19.55 -22.50
C VAL A 163 -9.56 20.85 -22.95
N GLN A 164 -8.36 21.15 -22.45
CA GLN A 164 -7.57 22.33 -22.87
C GLN A 164 -7.27 22.32 -24.38
N LEU A 165 -7.09 21.13 -24.96
CA LEU A 165 -6.84 20.91 -26.39
C LEU A 165 -8.13 20.85 -27.23
N GLY A 166 -9.31 21.07 -26.63
CA GLY A 166 -10.60 21.16 -27.33
C GLY A 166 -11.44 19.88 -27.32
N HIS A 167 -11.04 18.84 -26.60
CA HIS A 167 -11.82 17.61 -26.45
C HIS A 167 -12.77 17.70 -25.24
N GLU A 168 -13.88 18.43 -25.41
CA GLU A 168 -14.83 18.75 -24.32
C GLU A 168 -15.51 17.53 -23.71
N GLU A 169 -15.57 16.38 -24.40
CA GLU A 169 -16.13 15.13 -23.91
C GLU A 169 -15.38 14.55 -22.69
N TYR A 170 -14.17 15.05 -22.40
CA TYR A 170 -13.34 14.63 -21.26
C TYR A 170 -13.48 15.50 -20.01
N ARG A 171 -14.46 16.42 -19.96
CA ARG A 171 -14.76 17.19 -18.75
C ARG A 171 -15.17 16.31 -17.56
#